data_AF-A0AA40BPA5-F1
#
_entry.id   AF-A0AA40BPA5-F1
#
_cell.length_a   1.000
_cell.length_b   1.000
_cell.length_c   1.000
_cell.angle_alpha   90.00
_cell.angle_beta   90.00
_cell.angle_gamma   90.00
#
_symmetry.space_group_name_H-M   'P 1'
#
loop_
_entity.id
_entity.type
_entity.pdbx_description
1 polymer ?
#
loop_
_entity_poly.entity_id
_entity_poly.type
_entity_poly.pdbx_seq_one_letter_code
_entity_poly.pdbx_strand_id
1 'polypeptide(L)' 'RPFKCDLCTQCFSRNHDLKRHKRIHMAAKPFPCPTCNKSFSRRDALKRHRLVKAC' A
#
# COMPACT_ATOMS: atom_id res chain seq x y z
N ARG A 1 7.24 -4.22 -18.99
CA ARG A 1 6.68 -3.47 -17.84
C ARG A 1 7.00 -1.98 -18.05
N PRO A 2 6.13 -1.21 -18.71
CA PRO A 2 6.47 0.14 -19.16
C PRO A 2 6.53 1.18 -18.02
N PHE A 3 5.93 0.88 -16.87
CA PHE A 3 5.84 1.83 -15.76
C PHE A 3 7.00 1.63 -14.78
N LYS A 4 8.09 2.37 -14.97
CA LYS A 4 9.28 2.33 -14.08
C LYS A 4 9.11 3.25 -12.88
N CYS A 5 9.55 2.80 -11.71
CA CYS A 5 9.70 3.65 -10.55
C CYS A 5 10.91 4.57 -10.71
N ASP A 6 10.74 5.83 -10.34
CA ASP A 6 11.74 6.89 -10.29
C ASP A 6 12.58 6.86 -9.01
N LEU A 7 12.05 6.24 -7.94
CA LEU A 7 12.70 6.14 -6.65
C LEU A 7 13.43 4.81 -6.43
N CYS A 8 13.23 3.82 -7.32
CA CYS A 8 13.93 2.53 -7.28
C CYS A 8 13.91 1.82 -8.65
N THR A 9 14.53 0.66 -8.76
CA THR A 9 14.65 -0.10 -10.02
C THR A 9 13.42 -0.95 -10.37
N GLN A 10 12.34 -0.86 -9.60
CA GLN A 10 11.13 -1.65 -9.83
C GLN A 10 10.33 -1.13 -11.02
N CYS A 11 9.93 -2.05 -11.91
CA CYS A 11 9.04 -1.78 -13.02
C CYS A 11 7.68 -2.44 -12.77
N PHE A 12 6.61 -1.91 -13.35
CA PHE A 12 5.23 -2.41 -13.23
C PHE A 12 4.55 -2.53 -14.60
N SER A 13 3.60 -3.45 -14.71
CA SER A 13 2.83 -3.65 -15.95
C SER A 13 1.70 -2.64 -16.12
N ARG A 14 1.23 -2.03 -15.03
CA ARG A 14 0.10 -1.10 -15.01
C ARG A 14 0.44 0.17 -14.22
N ASN A 15 -0.06 1.32 -14.66
CA ASN A 15 0.19 2.61 -14.01
C ASN A 15 -0.32 2.64 -12.56
N HIS A 16 -1.50 2.07 -12.29
CA HIS A 16 -2.05 2.05 -10.93
C HIS A 16 -1.19 1.23 -9.95
N ASP A 17 -0.47 0.22 -10.44
CA ASP A 17 0.46 -0.56 -9.63
C ASP A 17 1.69 0.27 -9.26
N LEU A 18 2.24 1.04 -10.20
CA LEU A 18 3.32 2.00 -9.94
C LEU A 18 2.88 3.09 -8.95
N LYS A 19 1.72 3.72 -9.17
CA LYS A 19 1.17 4.75 -8.28
C LYS A 19 0.95 4.23 -6.85
N ARG A 20 0.51 2.98 -6.73
CA ARG A 20 0.38 2.30 -5.43
C ARG A 20 1.74 2.02 -4.80
N HIS A 21 2.70 1.54 -5.59
CA HIS A 21 4.06 1.29 -5.15
C HIS A 21 4.72 2.57 -4.61
N LYS A 22 4.57 3.71 -5.27
CA LYS A 22 5.14 4.99 -4.82
C LYS A 22 4.78 5.38 -3.37
N ARG A 23 3.64 4.91 -2.84
CA ARG A 23 3.25 5.15 -1.44
C ARG A 23 4.21 4.55 -0.42
N ILE A 24 4.94 3.49 -0.78
CA ILE A 24 5.91 2.86 0.13
C ILE A 24 7.10 3.78 0.40
N HIS A 25 7.54 4.52 -0.62
CA HIS A 25 8.67 5.46 -0.51
C HIS A 25 8.31 6.67 0.34
N MET A 26 7.05 7.08 0.31
CA MET A 26 6.53 8.19 1.13
C MET A 26 6.17 7.74 2.56
N ALA A 27 6.38 6.48 2.92
CA ALA A 27 5.86 5.85 4.14
C ALA A 27 4.36 6.11 4.40
N ALA A 28 3.61 6.48 3.35
CA ALA A 28 2.24 6.92 3.46
C ALA A 28 1.34 5.71 3.71
N LYS A 29 0.76 5.67 4.90
CA LYS A 29 -0.20 4.63 5.31
C LYS A 29 -1.55 5.28 5.62
N PRO A 30 -2.30 5.72 4.59
CA PRO A 30 -3.54 6.49 4.78
C PRO A 30 -4.70 5.66 5.33
N PHE A 31 -4.51 4.37 5.59
CA PHE A 31 -5.56 3.47 6.07
C PHE A 31 -5.23 2.97 7.49
N PRO A 32 -5.50 3.79 8.54
CA PRO A 32 -5.39 3.35 9.92
C PRO A 32 -6.52 2.38 10.29
N CYS A 33 -6.19 1.38 11.10
CA CYS A 33 -7.17 0.57 11.81
C CYS A 33 -7.71 1.38 12.99
N PRO A 34 -9.03 1.61 13.08
CA PRO A 34 -9.61 2.41 14.16
C PRO A 34 -9.51 1.74 15.54
N THR A 35 -9.17 0.45 15.61
CA THR A 35 -9.18 -0.33 16.84
C THR A 35 -7.78 -0.49 17.46
N CYS A 36 -6.74 -0.81 16.68
CA CYS A 36 -5.36 -0.95 17.17
C CYS A 36 -4.39 0.12 16.64
N ASN A 37 -4.89 1.12 15.91
CA ASN A 37 -4.13 2.22 15.30
C ASN A 37 -3.02 1.78 14.31
N LYS A 38 -2.94 0.47 13.95
CA LYS A 38 -2.03 0.00 12.90
C LYS A 38 -2.44 0.59 11.56
N SER A 39 -1.49 1.25 10.90
CA SER A 39 -1.70 1.87 9.61
C SER A 39 -1.26 0.97 8.45
N PHE A 40 -2.01 0.99 7.36
CA PHE A 40 -1.77 0.20 6.16
C PHE A 40 -1.65 1.11 4.92
N SER A 41 -0.82 0.70 3.95
CA SER A 41 -0.65 1.41 2.67
C SER A 41 -1.77 1.11 1.65
N ARG A 42 -2.64 0.13 1.96
CA ARG A 42 -3.73 -0.31 1.09
C ARG A 42 -5.01 -0.66 1.86
N ARG A 43 -6.16 -0.34 1.27
CA ARG A 43 -7.50 -0.62 1.83
C ARG A 43 -7.80 -2.11 1.95
N ASP A 44 -7.39 -2.92 0.98
CA ASP A 44 -7.57 -4.38 1.00
C ASP A 44 -6.76 -5.03 2.14
N ALA A 45 -5.55 -4.52 2.42
CA ALA A 45 -4.75 -4.96 3.55
C ALA A 45 -5.43 -4.65 4.89
N LEU A 46 -5.97 -3.43 5.06
CA LEU A 46 -6.78 -3.07 6.22
C LEU A 46 -8.03 -3.96 6.34
N LYS A 47 -8.76 -4.19 5.24
CA LYS A 47 -9.97 -5.02 5.24
C LYS A 47 -9.66 -6.44 5.70
N ARG A 48 -8.59 -7.04 5.19
CA ARG A 48 -8.13 -8.38 5.61
C ARG A 48 -7.71 -8.40 7.09
N HIS A 49 -6.96 -7.38 7.53
CA HIS A 49 -6.58 -7.26 8.94
C HIS A 49 -7.80 -7.21 9.88
N ARG A 50 -8.82 -6.42 9.52
CA ARG A 50 -10.08 -6.32 10.30
C ARG A 50 -10.90 -7.61 10.27
N LEU A 51 -10.94 -8.30 9.13
CA LEU A 51 -11.73 -9.52 8.96
C LEU A 51 -11.19 -10.69 9.78
N VAL A 52 -9.86 -10.81 9.89
CA VAL A 52 -9.21 -11.94 10.58
C VAL A 52 -9.21 -11.78 12.12
N LYS A 53 -9.88 -10.77 12.69
CA LYS A 53 -9.73 -10.37 14.11
C LYS A 53 -8.26 -10.30 14.55
N ALA A 54 -7.35 -9.97 13.64
CA ALA A 54 -5.92 -9.81 13.93
C ALA A 54 -5.62 -8.41 14.51
N CYS A 55 -6.59 -7.87 15.25
CA CYS A 55 -6.51 -6.57 15.88
C CYS A 55 -5.82 -6.69 17.23
#